data_AF-D9QA07-F1
#
_entry.id   AF-D9QA07-F1
#
_cell.length_a   1.000
_cell.length_b   1.000
_cell.length_c   1.000
_cell.angle_alpha   90.00
_cell.angle_beta   90.00
_cell.angle_gamma   90.00
#
_symmetry.space_group_name_H-M   'P 1'
#
loop_
_entity.id
_entity.type
_entity.pdbx_description
1 polymer ?
#
loop_
_entity_poly.entity_id
_entity_poly.type
_entity_poly.pdbx_seq_one_letter_code
_entity_poly.pdbx_strand_id
1 'polypeptide(L)'
;MIFGFGEKTSHTEGYRPRHARPTAPRRAWRALTRDRRVIIAVASAVLIGCLAVPLSLISDVEANPTLVSKSVVKQIPALSHTDDAATQNAAAPYGGATETVPVFSGAYPFDSTYNPHPSVLPGQMRNIEITAANGVHRRYLLHVGKNYRPERPAPSPVLFAFAGWRVDPEHFARESKFAEGEAGNDALIVFPAGRENSWEGAPYSAAAPGEDIAFVKQILEAIDRDYLIDRTRVYAAGMSNGGGMAAILGCHAPDVFAGIASVSSAYYLPVTAGCKGKPVPTLDIHGTVDHVVGYEGGHRHGVPYHSVPHYLAAVSQRNGCIPEKPTQLKIGDVEIERFNGCAAETEHMRVLGQGHVWNRAPDASAAAWNFLSRQHL
;
A
#
# COMPACT_ATOMS: atom_id res chain seq x y z
N MET A 1 -47.81 -13.32 -74.23
CA MET A 1 -46.58 -13.75 -74.94
C MET A 1 -45.40 -13.31 -74.09
N ILE A 2 -44.62 -14.23 -73.48
CA ILE A 2 -43.26 -14.70 -73.88
C ILE A 2 -42.27 -13.58 -74.27
N PHE A 3 -41.00 -13.59 -73.86
CA PHE A 3 -40.14 -14.68 -73.30
C PHE A 3 -39.29 -14.26 -72.08
N GLY A 4 -38.73 -15.25 -71.38
CA GLY A 4 -37.58 -15.10 -70.47
C GLY A 4 -36.82 -16.43 -70.28
N PHE A 5 -35.53 -16.44 -70.59
CA PHE A 5 -34.53 -17.50 -70.34
C PHE A 5 -33.26 -16.84 -69.78
N GLY A 6 -32.43 -17.42 -68.92
CA GLY A 6 -32.52 -18.69 -68.18
C GLY A 6 -31.14 -19.19 -67.69
N GLU A 7 -31.11 -20.04 -66.65
CA GLU A 7 -29.96 -20.90 -66.22
C GLU A 7 -28.66 -20.19 -65.69
N LYS A 8 -27.83 -20.67 -64.75
CA LYS A 8 -27.58 -21.93 -63.96
C LYS A 8 -27.27 -21.55 -62.49
N THR A 9 -27.74 -22.20 -61.41
CA THR A 9 -27.36 -23.51 -60.78
C THR A 9 -25.88 -23.64 -60.38
N SER A 10 -25.48 -24.29 -59.27
CA SER A 10 -26.15 -25.32 -58.43
C SER A 10 -25.86 -25.22 -56.90
N HIS A 11 -26.43 -26.15 -56.10
CA HIS A 11 -26.37 -26.22 -54.63
C HIS A 11 -25.17 -27.01 -54.06
N THR A 12 -24.92 -26.85 -52.75
CA THR A 12 -24.24 -27.83 -51.89
C THR A 12 -25.12 -28.21 -50.69
N GLU A 13 -25.14 -29.48 -50.30
CA GLU A 13 -25.90 -30.00 -49.14
C GLU A 13 -25.09 -31.12 -48.43
N GLY A 14 -25.21 -31.23 -47.10
CA GLY A 14 -24.30 -31.99 -46.25
C GLY A 14 -24.69 -33.46 -46.01
N TYR A 15 -23.71 -34.37 -46.12
CA TYR A 15 -23.90 -35.82 -46.14
C TYR A 15 -23.69 -36.55 -44.79
N ARG A 16 -24.41 -37.66 -44.60
CA ARG A 16 -24.23 -38.74 -43.58
C ARG A 16 -24.25 -40.09 -44.36
N PRO A 17 -23.56 -41.19 -43.97
CA PRO A 17 -23.78 -41.84 -42.66
C PRO A 17 -22.72 -42.83 -42.06
N ARG A 18 -22.97 -43.25 -40.80
CA ARG A 18 -22.79 -44.59 -40.14
C ARG A 18 -21.45 -45.40 -40.11
N HIS A 19 -21.01 -45.65 -38.87
CA HIS A 19 -20.57 -46.93 -38.23
C HIS A 19 -19.42 -47.83 -38.76
N ALA A 20 -18.43 -48.06 -37.88
CA ALA A 20 -17.81 -49.39 -37.63
C ALA A 20 -17.23 -49.52 -36.20
N ARG A 21 -16.99 -50.76 -35.75
CA ARG A 21 -16.24 -51.28 -34.56
C ARG A 21 -15.56 -52.60 -35.03
N PRO A 22 -14.58 -53.24 -34.34
CA PRO A 22 -14.18 -53.18 -32.92
C PRO A 22 -12.72 -52.63 -32.77
N THR A 23 -11.75 -53.03 -31.92
CA THR A 23 -11.53 -54.15 -30.96
C THR A 23 -10.48 -53.76 -29.89
N ALA A 24 -10.31 -54.57 -28.84
CA ALA A 24 -9.20 -54.47 -27.87
C ALA A 24 -8.63 -55.87 -27.52
N PRO A 25 -7.33 -55.99 -27.16
CA PRO A 25 -6.75 -57.22 -26.59
C PRO A 25 -6.43 -57.09 -25.09
N ARG A 26 -6.29 -58.23 -24.39
CA ARG A 26 -5.92 -58.31 -22.96
C ARG A 26 -5.22 -59.65 -22.67
N ARG A 27 -4.27 -59.69 -21.70
CA ARG A 27 -3.44 -60.84 -21.26
C ARG A 27 -2.33 -61.24 -22.27
N ALA A 28 -1.18 -61.80 -21.89
CA ALA A 28 -0.42 -61.87 -20.61
C ALA A 28 0.97 -62.50 -20.92
N TRP A 29 1.92 -62.57 -19.96
CA TRP A 29 2.67 -63.78 -19.51
C TRP A 29 3.93 -63.45 -18.67
N ARG A 30 3.90 -63.91 -17.41
CA ARG A 30 4.95 -64.29 -16.43
C ARG A 30 6.25 -63.48 -16.21
N ALA A 31 6.59 -63.43 -14.92
CA ALA A 31 7.80 -62.86 -14.33
C ALA A 31 9.01 -63.84 -14.26
N LEU A 32 10.20 -63.25 -14.11
CA LEU A 32 11.28 -63.72 -13.21
C LEU A 32 11.54 -62.56 -12.22
N THR A 33 11.68 -62.66 -10.90
CA THR A 33 12.30 -63.62 -9.94
C THR A 33 13.81 -63.49 -9.74
N ARG A 34 14.19 -63.19 -8.48
CA ARG A 34 15.54 -63.14 -7.88
C ARG A 34 16.44 -61.94 -8.25
N ASP A 35 17.33 -61.46 -7.37
CA ASP A 35 17.61 -61.91 -5.99
C ASP A 35 17.88 -60.78 -4.97
N ARG A 36 17.81 -61.12 -3.68
CA ARG A 36 18.28 -60.28 -2.55
C ARG A 36 19.71 -60.68 -2.18
N ARG A 37 20.59 -59.70 -1.89
CA ARG A 37 21.65 -59.71 -0.83
C ARG A 37 22.68 -58.59 -1.05
N VAL A 38 22.67 -57.59 -0.18
CA VAL A 38 23.84 -57.23 0.65
C VAL A 38 23.29 -56.86 2.04
N ILE A 39 23.93 -57.34 3.09
CA ILE A 39 23.70 -56.90 4.47
C ILE A 39 25.08 -56.55 5.04
N ILE A 40 25.27 -55.31 5.48
CA ILE A 40 26.18 -54.97 6.58
C ILE A 40 25.44 -53.93 7.43
N ALA A 41 25.56 -54.07 8.75
CA ALA A 41 25.02 -53.15 9.75
C ALA A 41 26.15 -52.68 10.67
N VAL A 42 25.77 -52.09 11.81
CA VAL A 42 26.59 -51.55 12.91
C VAL A 42 26.98 -50.08 12.72
N ALA A 43 26.75 -49.17 13.67
CA ALA A 43 25.76 -48.92 14.72
C ALA A 43 26.31 -47.77 15.59
N SER A 44 25.43 -47.17 16.38
CA SER A 44 25.66 -46.03 17.28
C SER A 44 26.91 -46.08 18.17
N ALA A 45 27.45 -44.89 18.45
CA ALA A 45 28.14 -44.58 19.70
C ALA A 45 27.65 -43.23 20.23
N VAL A 46 27.14 -43.20 21.48
CA VAL A 46 26.77 -41.98 22.21
C VAL A 46 27.54 -41.98 23.53
N LEU A 47 28.33 -40.94 23.74
CA LEU A 47 28.96 -40.55 25.01
C LEU A 47 28.74 -39.04 25.11
N ILE A 48 27.88 -38.54 26.01
CA ILE A 48 28.12 -38.38 27.46
C ILE A 48 29.37 -37.53 27.71
N GLY A 49 29.14 -36.26 28.07
CA GLY A 49 30.15 -35.29 28.46
C GLY A 49 29.59 -34.36 29.53
N CYS A 50 29.41 -34.88 30.75
CA CYS A 50 28.98 -34.08 31.89
C CYS A 50 30.16 -33.29 32.47
N LEU A 51 30.05 -31.96 32.51
CA LEU A 51 30.80 -31.12 33.44
C LEU A 51 29.83 -30.15 34.11
N ALA A 52 29.67 -30.30 35.43
CA ALA A 52 28.91 -29.38 36.26
C ALA A 52 29.90 -28.51 37.06
N VAL A 53 29.68 -27.20 37.06
CA VAL A 53 30.34 -26.21 37.92
C VAL A 53 29.21 -25.32 38.48
N PRO A 54 29.20 -24.98 39.78
CA PRO A 54 27.94 -24.74 40.48
C PRO A 54 27.41 -23.29 40.40
N LEU A 55 26.12 -23.16 40.71
CA LEU A 55 25.44 -21.90 40.94
C LEU A 55 25.59 -21.47 42.41
N SER A 56 26.26 -20.33 42.67
CA SER A 56 26.30 -19.73 44.01
C SER A 56 26.56 -18.21 44.00
N LEU A 57 25.47 -17.46 44.20
CA LEU A 57 25.34 -16.20 44.96
C LEU A 57 26.49 -15.16 44.95
N ILE A 58 26.21 -14.00 44.34
CA ILE A 58 26.45 -12.62 44.83
C ILE A 58 25.43 -11.77 44.03
N SER A 59 24.31 -11.35 44.63
CA SER A 59 24.09 -10.07 45.33
C SER A 59 24.43 -8.81 44.51
N ASP A 60 23.36 -8.07 44.18
CA ASP A 60 23.27 -6.61 44.10
C ASP A 60 24.21 -5.82 43.18
N VAL A 61 23.61 -5.33 42.07
CA VAL A 61 23.99 -4.04 41.46
C VAL A 61 22.75 -3.15 41.49
N GLU A 62 22.71 -2.21 42.43
CA GLU A 62 21.63 -1.24 42.57
C GLU A 62 21.57 -0.28 41.39
N ALA A 63 20.38 0.26 41.12
CA ALA A 63 20.23 1.36 40.16
C ALA A 63 20.87 2.64 40.70
N ASN A 64 21.73 3.28 39.91
CA ASN A 64 22.38 4.54 40.31
C ASN A 64 22.11 5.69 39.30
N PRO A 65 20.94 6.37 39.40
CA PRO A 65 20.56 7.46 38.52
C PRO A 65 21.02 8.82 39.06
N THR A 66 22.33 9.10 39.03
CA THR A 66 22.86 10.43 39.41
C THR A 66 23.63 11.12 38.28
N LEU A 67 23.00 12.13 37.66
CA LEU A 67 23.66 13.42 37.39
C LEU A 67 22.61 14.50 37.06
N VAL A 68 22.16 15.21 38.10
CA VAL A 68 21.28 16.37 37.95
C VAL A 68 22.11 17.57 37.49
N SER A 69 21.89 18.04 36.27
CA SER A 69 22.33 19.38 35.84
C SER A 69 21.19 20.38 36.03
N LYS A 70 21.36 21.34 36.93
CA LYS A 70 20.42 22.46 37.14
C LYS A 70 20.77 23.60 36.20
N SER A 71 19.81 24.10 35.41
CA SER A 71 19.83 25.51 34.95
C SER A 71 18.48 26.02 34.44
N VAL A 72 18.12 27.21 34.96
CA VAL A 72 17.18 28.19 34.40
C VAL A 72 15.77 27.71 34.01
N VAL A 73 14.87 27.74 35.00
CA VAL A 73 13.45 28.11 34.74
C VAL A 73 13.40 29.63 34.59
N LYS A 74 12.66 30.13 33.59
CA LYS A 74 12.31 31.56 33.47
C LYS A 74 10.80 31.72 33.48
N GLN A 75 10.28 32.42 34.48
CA GLN A 75 8.84 32.62 34.66
C GLN A 75 8.29 33.66 33.68
N ILE A 76 7.02 33.48 33.29
CA ILE A 76 6.14 34.53 32.75
C ILE A 76 4.83 34.42 33.55
N PRO A 77 4.27 35.53 34.09
CA PRO A 77 3.14 35.48 35.00
C PRO A 77 1.79 35.29 34.27
N ALA A 78 0.81 34.75 35.00
CA ALA A 78 -0.58 34.70 34.56
C ALA A 78 -1.28 36.07 34.70
N LEU A 79 -2.36 36.27 33.94
CA LEU A 79 -3.36 37.33 34.15
C LEU A 79 -4.70 36.70 34.57
N SER A 80 -5.49 37.46 35.31
CA SER A 80 -6.64 36.98 36.10
C SER A 80 -8.00 37.46 35.60
N HIS A 81 -9.05 36.68 35.90
CA HIS A 81 -10.45 37.06 36.15
C HIS A 81 -11.01 38.39 35.61
N THR A 82 -12.17 38.30 34.96
CA THR A 82 -13.45 38.64 35.64
C THR A 82 -14.60 37.79 35.08
N ASP A 83 -15.53 37.45 35.96
CA ASP A 83 -16.80 36.76 35.69
C ASP A 83 -17.88 37.74 35.16
N ASP A 84 -19.01 37.27 34.60
CA ASP A 84 -20.30 37.31 35.33
C ASP A 84 -21.55 36.72 34.60
N ALA A 85 -22.56 36.39 35.42
CA ALA A 85 -24.02 36.37 35.19
C ALA A 85 -24.69 35.67 33.98
N ALA A 86 -25.48 34.63 34.29
CA ALA A 86 -26.37 33.90 33.39
C ALA A 86 -27.82 34.45 33.32
N THR A 87 -28.60 34.09 32.27
CA THR A 87 -30.08 33.99 32.37
C THR A 87 -30.74 32.95 31.43
N GLN A 88 -31.27 31.89 32.04
CA GLN A 88 -32.60 31.27 31.87
C GLN A 88 -33.30 31.09 30.48
N ASN A 89 -33.49 29.82 30.13
CA ASN A 89 -34.71 29.12 29.63
C ASN A 89 -35.78 29.86 28.77
N ALA A 90 -35.95 29.38 27.54
CA ALA A 90 -37.25 29.16 26.88
C ALA A 90 -37.12 27.99 25.86
N ALA A 91 -38.23 27.37 25.43
CA ALA A 91 -38.20 26.20 24.53
C ALA A 91 -39.28 26.24 23.42
N ALA A 92 -38.95 25.64 22.28
CA ALA A 92 -39.79 25.44 21.08
C ALA A 92 -40.15 26.73 20.29
N PRO A 93 -40.52 26.64 18.97
CA PRO A 93 -40.77 25.43 18.17
C PRO A 93 -39.87 25.27 16.93
N TYR A 94 -40.07 24.15 16.21
CA TYR A 94 -39.54 23.93 14.86
C TYR A 94 -40.01 25.02 13.88
N GLY A 95 -39.07 25.58 13.13
CA GLY A 95 -39.32 26.41 11.95
C GLY A 95 -38.20 26.20 10.94
N GLY A 96 -38.53 25.87 9.70
CA GLY A 96 -37.53 25.51 8.68
C GLY A 96 -36.75 26.72 8.18
N ALA A 97 -35.45 26.77 8.47
CA ALA A 97 -34.49 27.63 7.79
C ALA A 97 -33.61 26.77 6.88
N THR A 98 -33.55 27.11 5.59
CA THR A 98 -32.54 26.56 4.68
C THR A 98 -31.19 27.17 5.04
N GLU A 99 -30.29 26.39 5.64
CA GLU A 99 -28.90 26.81 5.78
C GLU A 99 -28.29 27.00 4.40
N THR A 100 -28.06 28.26 4.03
CA THR A 100 -27.31 28.62 2.85
C THR A 100 -25.85 28.25 3.11
N VAL A 101 -25.41 27.11 2.56
CA VAL A 101 -24.00 26.72 2.54
C VAL A 101 -23.17 27.94 2.08
N PRO A 102 -22.19 28.39 2.88
CA PRO A 102 -21.45 29.61 2.55
C PRO A 102 -20.68 29.40 1.25
N VAL A 103 -21.08 30.13 0.20
CA VAL A 103 -20.33 30.17 -1.05
C VAL A 103 -19.01 30.86 -0.75
N PHE A 104 -17.93 30.08 -0.68
CA PHE A 104 -16.57 30.60 -0.59
C PHE A 104 -16.22 31.36 -1.87
N SER A 105 -16.53 32.66 -1.87
CA SER A 105 -16.14 33.62 -2.93
C SER A 105 -14.69 34.09 -2.80
N GLY A 106 -13.95 33.54 -1.83
CA GLY A 106 -12.50 33.66 -1.78
C GLY A 106 -11.89 32.88 -2.94
N ALA A 107 -11.51 33.59 -4.00
CA ALA A 107 -10.64 33.03 -5.01
C ALA A 107 -9.33 32.59 -4.32
N TYR A 108 -9.01 31.30 -4.40
CA TYR A 108 -7.63 30.86 -4.19
C TYR A 108 -6.75 31.74 -5.10
N PRO A 109 -5.69 32.38 -4.58
CA PRO A 109 -4.78 33.14 -5.43
C PRO A 109 -4.24 32.16 -6.47
N PHE A 110 -4.53 32.44 -7.74
CA PHE A 110 -4.10 31.61 -8.85
C PHE A 110 -2.57 31.62 -8.87
N ASP A 111 -1.97 30.53 -8.39
CA ASP A 111 -0.52 30.42 -8.31
C ASP A 111 0.04 30.34 -9.73
N SER A 112 0.66 31.43 -10.19
CA SER A 112 1.23 31.50 -11.54
C SER A 112 2.66 30.95 -11.60
N THR A 113 3.13 30.21 -10.59
CA THR A 113 4.48 29.61 -10.57
C THR A 113 4.53 28.20 -11.17
N TYR A 114 3.40 27.49 -11.27
CA TYR A 114 3.35 26.22 -11.98
C TYR A 114 3.44 26.43 -13.51
N ASN A 115 4.01 25.47 -14.24
CA ASN A 115 4.09 25.52 -15.69
C ASN A 115 2.68 25.45 -16.34
N PRO A 116 2.20 26.49 -17.07
CA PRO A 116 0.89 26.46 -17.73
C PRO A 116 0.81 25.47 -18.90
N HIS A 117 1.95 24.97 -19.40
CA HIS A 117 2.04 24.05 -20.53
C HIS A 117 2.91 22.82 -20.16
N PRO A 118 2.41 21.93 -19.29
CA PRO A 118 3.14 20.73 -18.86
C PRO A 118 3.39 19.73 -20.00
N SER A 119 4.44 18.93 -19.86
CA SER A 119 4.87 17.92 -20.84
C SER A 119 3.96 16.69 -20.92
N VAL A 120 3.07 16.50 -19.94
CA VAL A 120 2.03 15.46 -19.93
C VAL A 120 0.66 16.14 -19.81
N LEU A 121 -0.22 15.86 -20.78
CA LEU A 121 -1.56 16.46 -20.83
C LEU A 121 -2.60 15.58 -20.09
N PRO A 122 -3.75 16.14 -19.66
CA PRO A 122 -4.85 15.37 -19.05
C PRO A 122 -5.19 14.08 -19.80
N GLY A 123 -5.27 12.97 -19.07
CA GLY A 123 -5.54 11.63 -19.61
C GLY A 123 -4.36 10.96 -20.29
N GLN A 124 -3.16 11.57 -20.33
CA GLN A 124 -1.95 10.95 -20.87
C GLN A 124 -1.06 10.37 -19.76
N MET A 125 -0.31 9.33 -20.11
CA MET A 125 0.79 8.77 -19.32
C MET A 125 2.12 8.86 -20.11
N ARG A 126 3.20 9.27 -19.45
CA ARG A 126 4.55 9.40 -20.02
C ARG A 126 5.62 8.98 -19.02
N ASN A 127 6.74 8.46 -19.51
CA ASN A 127 7.96 8.31 -18.72
C ASN A 127 8.71 9.65 -18.66
N ILE A 128 9.11 10.06 -17.46
CA ILE A 128 9.86 11.27 -17.15
C ILE A 128 11.19 10.86 -16.52
N GLU A 129 12.30 11.32 -17.09
CA GLU A 129 13.64 11.16 -16.54
C GLU A 129 13.97 12.31 -15.58
N ILE A 130 14.65 12.02 -14.47
CA ILE A 130 15.07 13.01 -13.47
C ILE A 130 16.43 12.62 -12.87
N THR A 131 17.37 13.56 -12.84
CA THR A 131 18.64 13.35 -12.14
C THR A 131 18.42 13.56 -10.65
N ALA A 132 18.66 12.54 -9.85
CA ALA A 132 18.53 12.60 -8.40
C ALA A 132 19.60 13.49 -7.77
N ALA A 133 19.38 13.98 -6.55
CA ALA A 133 20.31 14.87 -5.85
C ALA A 133 21.72 14.27 -5.60
N ASN A 134 21.86 12.94 -5.67
CA ASN A 134 23.13 12.20 -5.62
C ASN A 134 23.79 12.00 -7.01
N GLY A 135 23.25 12.62 -8.07
CA GLY A 135 23.72 12.48 -9.45
C GLY A 135 23.21 11.25 -10.20
N VAL A 136 22.46 10.35 -9.56
CA VAL A 136 21.94 9.14 -10.19
C VAL A 136 20.75 9.48 -11.10
N HIS A 137 20.79 9.07 -12.36
CA HIS A 137 19.60 9.15 -13.22
C HIS A 137 18.52 8.16 -12.73
N ARG A 138 17.33 8.70 -12.44
CA ARG A 138 16.13 7.97 -12.05
C ARG A 138 14.99 8.34 -13.00
N ARG A 139 13.90 7.57 -12.99
CA ARG A 139 12.72 7.85 -13.84
C ARG A 139 11.41 7.54 -13.13
N TYR A 140 10.32 8.07 -13.65
CA TYR A 140 8.97 7.74 -13.20
C TYR A 140 7.98 7.82 -14.36
N LEU A 141 6.94 6.98 -14.34
CA LEU A 141 5.74 7.27 -15.13
C LEU A 141 4.90 8.31 -14.41
N LEU A 142 4.46 9.33 -15.13
CA LEU A 142 3.44 10.26 -14.71
C LEU A 142 2.19 10.05 -15.57
N HIS A 143 1.07 9.78 -14.92
CA HIS A 143 -0.28 9.88 -15.51
C HIS A 143 -0.95 11.14 -14.97
N VAL A 144 -1.53 11.96 -15.83
CA VAL A 144 -2.26 13.17 -15.43
C VAL A 144 -3.75 12.90 -15.49
N GLY A 145 -4.47 13.17 -14.40
CA GLY A 145 -5.91 12.92 -14.29
C GLY A 145 -6.71 13.52 -15.45
N LYS A 146 -7.69 12.77 -15.97
CA LYS A 146 -8.60 13.20 -17.05
C LYS A 146 -9.36 14.50 -16.70
N ASN A 147 -9.53 14.79 -15.42
CA ASN A 147 -10.22 15.95 -14.84
C ASN A 147 -9.28 17.08 -14.38
N TYR A 148 -7.95 16.95 -14.56
CA TYR A 148 -7.00 18.04 -14.25
C TYR A 148 -7.29 19.28 -15.11
N ARG A 149 -7.66 20.40 -14.46
CA ARG A 149 -8.03 21.68 -15.11
C ARG A 149 -7.34 22.84 -14.36
N PRO A 150 -6.05 23.10 -14.62
CA PRO A 150 -5.28 24.10 -13.88
C PRO A 150 -5.78 25.53 -14.11
N GLU A 151 -6.59 25.76 -15.15
CA GLU A 151 -7.27 27.04 -15.42
C GLU A 151 -8.43 27.33 -14.44
N ARG A 152 -8.62 26.47 -13.44
CA ARG A 152 -9.63 26.59 -12.37
C ARG A 152 -8.95 26.40 -11.01
N PRO A 153 -9.47 27.01 -9.92
CA PRO A 153 -9.00 26.78 -8.57
C PRO A 153 -9.44 25.40 -8.05
N ALA A 154 -8.94 24.33 -8.67
CA ALA A 154 -9.26 22.94 -8.41
C ALA A 154 -7.97 22.10 -8.44
N PRO A 155 -7.06 22.29 -7.47
CA PRO A 155 -5.78 21.58 -7.43
C PRO A 155 -5.98 20.06 -7.33
N SER A 156 -5.22 19.31 -8.12
CA SER A 156 -5.37 17.84 -8.19
C SER A 156 -4.56 17.14 -7.09
N PRO A 157 -5.10 16.12 -6.42
CA PRO A 157 -4.34 15.26 -5.51
C PRO A 157 -3.25 14.48 -6.25
N VAL A 158 -2.24 14.00 -5.51
CA VAL A 158 -1.13 13.20 -6.05
C VAL A 158 -1.13 11.81 -5.42
N LEU A 159 -1.06 10.76 -6.24
CA LEU A 159 -0.95 9.37 -5.79
C LEU A 159 0.36 8.76 -6.28
N PHE A 160 1.27 8.47 -5.36
CA PHE A 160 2.44 7.64 -5.64
C PHE A 160 2.07 6.16 -5.56
N ALA A 161 2.36 5.39 -6.61
CA ALA A 161 2.01 3.99 -6.77
C ALA A 161 3.28 3.12 -6.94
N PHE A 162 3.68 2.43 -5.87
CA PHE A 162 4.96 1.72 -5.74
C PHE A 162 4.85 0.25 -6.12
N ALA A 163 5.64 -0.16 -7.11
CA ALA A 163 5.68 -1.51 -7.66
C ALA A 163 6.30 -2.55 -6.71
N GLY A 164 5.95 -3.83 -6.90
CA GLY A 164 6.59 -4.96 -6.22
C GLY A 164 8.04 -5.18 -6.66
N TRP A 165 8.79 -6.00 -5.92
CA TRP A 165 10.19 -6.29 -6.26
C TRP A 165 10.31 -6.92 -7.65
N ARG A 166 11.28 -6.43 -8.44
CA ARG A 166 11.53 -6.74 -9.86
C ARG A 166 10.48 -6.25 -10.87
N VAL A 167 9.36 -5.68 -10.41
CA VAL A 167 8.30 -5.14 -11.28
C VAL A 167 8.65 -3.71 -11.70
N ASP A 168 8.61 -3.44 -13.01
CA ASP A 168 8.81 -2.10 -13.57
C ASP A 168 7.53 -1.21 -13.46
N PRO A 169 7.67 0.14 -13.50
CA PRO A 169 6.54 1.05 -13.47
C PRO A 169 5.47 0.78 -14.53
N GLU A 170 5.89 0.45 -15.76
CA GLU A 170 4.98 0.17 -16.88
C GLU A 170 4.11 -1.06 -16.62
N HIS A 171 4.69 -2.09 -16.00
CA HIS A 171 3.98 -3.26 -15.53
C HIS A 171 3.03 -2.91 -14.39
N PHE A 172 3.51 -2.21 -13.35
CA PHE A 172 2.67 -1.91 -12.19
C PHE A 172 1.53 -0.92 -12.48
N ALA A 173 1.68 -0.04 -13.48
CA ALA A 173 0.57 0.76 -13.98
C ALA A 173 -0.57 -0.12 -14.55
N ARG A 174 -0.25 -1.09 -15.40
CA ARG A 174 -1.21 -2.05 -15.98
C ARG A 174 -1.75 -3.05 -14.94
N GLU A 175 -0.93 -3.43 -13.96
CA GLU A 175 -1.33 -4.34 -12.88
C GLU A 175 -2.25 -3.63 -11.89
N SER A 176 -1.90 -2.45 -11.39
CA SER A 176 -2.77 -1.72 -10.47
C SER A 176 -4.09 -1.31 -11.14
N LYS A 177 -4.05 -0.80 -12.39
CA LYS A 177 -5.16 -0.11 -13.07
C LYS A 177 -5.64 1.18 -12.39
N PHE A 178 -4.76 1.84 -11.64
CA PHE A 178 -5.11 3.14 -11.03
C PHE A 178 -5.49 4.20 -12.08
N ALA A 179 -4.90 4.18 -13.28
CA ALA A 179 -5.16 5.16 -14.35
C ALA A 179 -6.52 4.97 -15.06
N GLU A 180 -7.07 3.76 -15.02
CA GLU A 180 -8.37 3.40 -15.58
C GLU A 180 -9.52 3.69 -14.62
N GLY A 181 -9.28 3.68 -13.30
CA GLY A 181 -10.25 3.99 -12.26
C GLY A 181 -10.43 5.49 -11.97
N GLU A 182 -11.10 5.79 -10.86
CA GLU A 182 -11.40 7.16 -10.39
C GLU A 182 -10.14 7.96 -10.05
N ALA A 183 -9.15 7.34 -9.41
CA ALA A 183 -7.81 7.95 -9.23
C ALA A 183 -7.25 8.47 -10.55
N GLY A 184 -7.40 7.72 -11.65
CA GLY A 184 -6.97 8.10 -12.99
C GLY A 184 -7.82 9.15 -13.68
N ASN A 185 -8.96 9.52 -13.09
CA ASN A 185 -9.73 10.71 -13.48
C ASN A 185 -9.22 11.94 -12.74
N ASP A 186 -9.02 11.86 -11.42
CA ASP A 186 -8.91 13.05 -10.57
C ASP A 186 -7.50 13.38 -10.08
N ALA A 187 -6.63 12.39 -9.93
CA ALA A 187 -5.27 12.53 -9.41
C ALA A 187 -4.20 12.60 -10.50
N LEU A 188 -3.05 13.19 -10.16
CA LEU A 188 -1.79 12.89 -10.83
C LEU A 188 -1.21 11.62 -10.20
N ILE A 189 -0.95 10.60 -11.02
CA ILE A 189 -0.48 9.30 -10.54
C ILE A 189 0.96 9.08 -10.97
N VAL A 190 1.82 8.84 -9.99
CA VAL A 190 3.27 8.67 -10.14
C VAL A 190 3.60 7.20 -9.92
N PHE A 191 4.21 6.54 -10.89
CA PHE A 191 4.79 5.21 -10.72
C PHE A 191 6.32 5.36 -10.84
N PRO A 192 7.06 5.55 -9.74
CA PRO A 192 8.50 5.78 -9.82
C PRO A 192 9.26 4.47 -10.05
N ALA A 193 10.43 4.54 -10.68
CA ALA A 193 11.33 3.40 -10.80
C ALA A 193 12.21 3.28 -9.55
N GLY A 194 11.98 2.23 -8.75
CA GLY A 194 12.92 1.79 -7.71
C GLY A 194 14.26 1.36 -8.32
N ARG A 195 15.38 1.55 -7.62
CA ARG A 195 16.69 1.14 -8.14
C ARG A 195 16.73 -0.38 -8.28
N GLU A 196 17.12 -0.87 -9.46
CA GLU A 196 17.09 -2.30 -9.81
C GLU A 196 15.70 -2.94 -9.59
N ASN A 197 14.63 -2.15 -9.78
CA ASN A 197 13.24 -2.49 -9.46
C ASN A 197 13.07 -2.95 -7.99
N SER A 198 13.69 -2.22 -7.05
CA SER A 198 13.59 -2.42 -5.61
C SER A 198 13.47 -1.09 -4.86
N TRP A 199 12.92 -1.15 -3.64
CA TRP A 199 12.74 -0.01 -2.74
C TRP A 199 13.47 -0.24 -1.41
N GLU A 200 13.96 0.83 -0.80
CA GLU A 200 14.66 0.82 0.50
C GLU A 200 13.94 0.05 1.63
N GLY A 201 14.69 -0.30 2.68
CA GLY A 201 14.25 -1.15 3.81
C GLY A 201 14.24 -2.65 3.51
N ALA A 202 13.98 -3.06 2.26
CA ALA A 202 14.12 -4.46 1.87
C ALA A 202 15.60 -4.90 1.83
N PRO A 203 15.94 -6.13 2.29
CA PRO A 203 17.33 -6.63 2.39
C PRO A 203 18.01 -6.88 1.02
N TYR A 204 17.23 -6.84 -0.06
CA TYR A 204 17.67 -6.98 -1.44
C TYR A 204 17.64 -5.65 -2.21
N SER A 205 17.46 -4.52 -1.51
CA SER A 205 17.39 -3.20 -2.14
C SER A 205 18.77 -2.68 -2.53
N ALA A 206 18.85 -2.05 -3.69
CA ALA A 206 20.02 -1.30 -4.14
C ALA A 206 20.05 0.15 -3.59
N ALA A 207 18.94 0.64 -3.03
CA ALA A 207 18.81 1.99 -2.50
C ALA A 207 19.30 2.07 -1.04
N ALA A 208 20.02 3.14 -0.71
CA ALA A 208 20.42 3.43 0.67
C ALA A 208 19.24 3.92 1.52
N PRO A 209 19.27 3.78 2.86
CA PRO A 209 18.23 4.32 3.73
C PRO A 209 18.04 5.84 3.53
N GLY A 210 16.82 6.25 3.27
CA GLY A 210 16.42 7.63 2.94
C GLY A 210 16.58 8.02 1.46
N GLU A 211 17.16 7.19 0.60
CA GLU A 211 17.40 7.52 -0.81
C GLU A 211 16.11 7.57 -1.62
N ASP A 212 15.19 6.60 -1.43
CA ASP A 212 13.92 6.61 -2.14
C ASP A 212 12.94 7.60 -1.51
N ILE A 213 13.00 7.86 -0.20
CA ILE A 213 12.28 8.98 0.43
C ILE A 213 12.70 10.32 -0.19
N ALA A 214 14.00 10.55 -0.39
CA ALA A 214 14.52 11.76 -1.01
C ALA A 214 14.09 11.88 -2.49
N PHE A 215 14.16 10.78 -3.24
CA PHE A 215 13.70 10.69 -4.63
C PHE A 215 12.20 10.97 -4.77
N VAL A 216 11.36 10.39 -3.90
CA VAL A 216 9.91 10.62 -3.88
C VAL A 216 9.58 12.09 -3.58
N LYS A 217 10.25 12.70 -2.60
CA LYS A 217 10.12 14.15 -2.34
C LYS A 217 10.56 14.99 -3.55
N GLN A 218 11.68 14.63 -4.21
CA GLN A 218 12.15 15.34 -5.40
C GLN A 218 11.17 15.25 -6.58
N ILE A 219 10.50 14.11 -6.77
CA ILE A 219 9.44 14.00 -7.78
C ILE A 219 8.25 14.89 -7.40
N LEU A 220 7.87 14.96 -6.12
CA LEU A 220 6.78 15.84 -5.68
C LEU A 220 7.10 17.32 -6.00
N GLU A 221 8.30 17.82 -5.65
CA GLU A 221 8.69 19.19 -6.01
C GLU A 221 8.78 19.42 -7.53
N ALA A 222 9.15 18.37 -8.29
CA ALA A 222 9.17 18.45 -9.75
C ALA A 222 7.78 18.49 -10.38
N ILE A 223 6.79 17.86 -9.75
CA ILE A 223 5.38 17.92 -10.15
C ILE A 223 4.74 19.24 -9.71
N ASP A 224 5.02 19.72 -8.50
CA ASP A 224 4.47 20.98 -7.96
C ASP A 224 4.85 22.20 -8.82
N ARG A 225 6.09 22.23 -9.30
CA ARG A 225 6.56 23.24 -10.28
C ARG A 225 5.88 23.11 -11.66
N ASP A 226 5.47 21.91 -12.06
CA ASP A 226 4.95 21.69 -13.42
C ASP A 226 3.41 21.59 -13.48
N TYR A 227 2.74 21.44 -12.34
CA TYR A 227 1.29 21.18 -12.24
C TYR A 227 0.68 21.78 -10.96
N LEU A 228 -0.54 22.32 -11.09
CA LEU A 228 -1.34 22.80 -9.95
C LEU A 228 -1.87 21.62 -9.11
N ILE A 229 -1.08 21.16 -8.15
CA ILE A 229 -1.43 20.06 -7.26
C ILE A 229 -1.90 20.52 -5.88
N ASP A 230 -2.57 19.62 -5.17
CA ASP A 230 -2.96 19.82 -3.78
C ASP A 230 -1.95 19.16 -2.85
N ARG A 231 -1.05 19.97 -2.29
CA ARG A 231 -0.03 19.50 -1.34
C ARG A 231 -0.60 19.00 -0.01
N THR A 232 -1.89 19.20 0.28
CA THR A 232 -2.58 18.59 1.43
C THR A 232 -3.16 17.21 1.12
N ARG A 233 -3.21 16.81 -0.15
CA ARG A 233 -3.78 15.53 -0.63
C ARG A 233 -2.75 14.75 -1.47
N VAL A 234 -1.61 14.47 -0.86
CA VAL A 234 -0.55 13.61 -1.40
C VAL A 234 -0.59 12.25 -0.71
N TYR A 235 -0.61 11.17 -1.49
CA TYR A 235 -0.86 9.80 -1.03
C TYR A 235 0.18 8.81 -1.53
N ALA A 236 0.36 7.70 -0.82
CA ALA A 236 1.20 6.57 -1.25
C ALA A 236 0.42 5.25 -1.22
N ALA A 237 0.45 4.49 -2.31
CA ALA A 237 -0.07 3.12 -2.38
C ALA A 237 0.98 2.18 -2.98
N GLY A 238 0.97 0.90 -2.64
CA GLY A 238 1.92 -0.03 -3.26
C GLY A 238 1.74 -1.50 -2.92
N MET A 239 2.36 -2.36 -3.73
CA MET A 239 2.33 -3.82 -3.55
C MET A 239 3.64 -4.36 -3.00
N SER A 240 3.62 -5.34 -2.10
CA SER A 240 4.82 -6.12 -1.75
C SER A 240 5.96 -5.23 -1.25
N ASN A 241 7.11 -5.19 -1.91
CA ASN A 241 8.21 -4.25 -1.61
C ASN A 241 7.76 -2.78 -1.67
N GLY A 242 6.96 -2.39 -2.66
CA GLY A 242 6.40 -1.05 -2.79
C GLY A 242 5.31 -0.73 -1.76
N GLY A 243 4.59 -1.75 -1.28
CA GLY A 243 3.71 -1.61 -0.12
C GLY A 243 4.50 -1.36 1.18
N GLY A 244 5.65 -2.02 1.31
CA GLY A 244 6.67 -1.66 2.30
C GLY A 244 7.17 -0.21 2.14
N MET A 245 7.39 0.27 0.91
CA MET A 245 7.77 1.66 0.65
C MET A 245 6.68 2.66 1.06
N ALA A 246 5.40 2.38 0.76
CA ALA A 246 4.28 3.20 1.23
C ALA A 246 4.22 3.25 2.78
N ALA A 247 4.45 2.12 3.45
CA ALA A 247 4.56 2.05 4.90
C ALA A 247 5.78 2.81 5.48
N ILE A 248 6.93 2.79 4.79
CA ILE A 248 8.11 3.61 5.13
C ILE A 248 7.76 5.10 5.00
N LEU A 249 7.06 5.53 3.94
CA LEU A 249 6.66 6.92 3.76
C LEU A 249 5.68 7.39 4.84
N GLY A 250 4.71 6.56 5.26
CA GLY A 250 3.82 6.86 6.39
C GLY A 250 4.53 6.90 7.76
N CYS A 251 5.71 6.30 7.89
CA CYS A 251 6.55 6.31 9.09
C CYS A 251 7.56 7.48 9.10
N HIS A 252 8.18 7.78 7.96
CA HIS A 252 9.34 8.68 7.83
C HIS A 252 9.07 9.99 7.06
N ALA A 253 7.92 10.12 6.39
CA ALA A 253 7.45 11.33 5.72
C ALA A 253 5.97 11.71 6.04
N PRO A 254 5.49 11.62 7.30
CA PRO A 254 4.15 12.09 7.69
C PRO A 254 4.01 13.63 7.67
N ASP A 255 5.08 14.34 7.29
CA ASP A 255 5.09 15.74 6.89
C ASP A 255 4.68 15.97 5.42
N VAL A 256 4.46 14.89 4.65
CA VAL A 256 4.13 14.94 3.21
C VAL A 256 2.89 14.10 2.87
N PHE A 257 2.69 12.95 3.51
CA PHE A 257 1.65 12.00 3.11
C PHE A 257 0.39 12.11 3.97
N ALA A 258 -0.71 12.52 3.35
CA ALA A 258 -2.05 12.60 3.93
C ALA A 258 -2.69 11.21 4.15
N GLY A 259 -2.13 10.16 3.55
CA GLY A 259 -2.56 8.78 3.78
C GLY A 259 -1.75 7.78 2.98
N ILE A 260 -1.70 6.53 3.46
CA ILE A 260 -1.01 5.42 2.79
C ILE A 260 -1.89 4.16 2.69
N ALA A 261 -1.70 3.37 1.62
CA ALA A 261 -2.43 2.12 1.37
C ALA A 261 -1.49 0.97 0.94
N SER A 262 -1.33 -0.04 1.78
CA SER A 262 -0.38 -1.14 1.60
C SER A 262 -1.09 -2.44 1.18
N VAL A 263 -0.64 -3.09 0.09
CA VAL A 263 -1.28 -4.30 -0.48
C VAL A 263 -0.30 -5.48 -0.52
N SER A 264 -0.65 -6.61 0.10
CA SER A 264 0.18 -7.83 0.16
C SER A 264 1.64 -7.52 0.57
N SER A 265 1.83 -6.75 1.64
CA SER A 265 2.99 -5.85 1.81
C SER A 265 4.16 -6.39 2.62
N ALA A 266 5.37 -6.13 2.13
CA ALA A 266 6.61 -6.64 2.69
C ALA A 266 7.14 -5.76 3.84
N TYR A 267 6.66 -6.01 5.06
CA TYR A 267 6.99 -5.25 6.27
C TYR A 267 8.39 -5.54 6.86
N TYR A 268 9.43 -5.31 6.06
CA TYR A 268 10.82 -5.21 6.55
C TYR A 268 11.04 -3.86 7.26
N LEU A 269 11.96 -3.80 8.22
CA LEU A 269 12.36 -2.53 8.84
C LEU A 269 12.91 -1.55 7.77
N PRO A 270 12.65 -0.23 7.86
CA PRO A 270 12.19 0.50 9.05
C PRO A 270 10.70 0.90 9.05
N VAL A 271 9.77 0.10 8.48
CA VAL A 271 8.31 0.43 8.41
C VAL A 271 7.63 0.82 9.74
N THR A 272 8.18 0.37 10.87
CA THR A 272 7.70 0.61 12.25
C THR A 272 8.75 1.27 13.15
N ALA A 273 9.98 1.48 12.68
CA ALA A 273 11.12 1.86 13.51
C ALA A 273 11.68 3.24 13.13
N GLY A 274 11.96 4.08 14.13
CA GLY A 274 12.45 5.43 13.91
C GLY A 274 11.42 6.40 13.31
N CYS A 275 10.13 6.04 13.31
CA CYS A 275 9.08 6.89 12.75
C CYS A 275 9.05 8.28 13.39
N LYS A 276 8.75 9.29 12.59
CA LYS A 276 8.35 10.61 13.09
C LYS A 276 6.99 10.47 13.80
N GLY A 277 6.84 11.09 14.97
CA GLY A 277 5.65 10.96 15.83
C GLY A 277 4.39 11.70 15.37
N LYS A 278 4.08 11.69 14.08
CA LYS A 278 2.81 12.18 13.52
C LYS A 278 1.93 10.99 13.11
N PRO A 279 0.62 11.00 13.40
CA PRO A 279 -0.36 10.10 12.78
C PRO A 279 -0.37 10.20 11.26
N VAL A 280 -0.66 9.10 10.55
CA VAL A 280 -0.92 9.07 9.10
C VAL A 280 -2.02 8.05 8.79
N PRO A 281 -3.13 8.45 8.15
CA PRO A 281 -4.19 7.53 7.75
C PRO A 281 -3.64 6.32 6.98
N THR A 282 -3.98 5.11 7.41
CA THR A 282 -3.40 3.86 6.88
C THR A 282 -4.47 2.83 6.55
N LEU A 283 -4.45 2.31 5.32
CA LEU A 283 -5.16 1.11 4.91
C LEU A 283 -4.17 -0.04 4.67
N ASP A 284 -4.42 -1.19 5.26
CA ASP A 284 -3.79 -2.48 4.89
C ASP A 284 -4.78 -3.34 4.08
N ILE A 285 -4.30 -4.03 3.04
CA ILE A 285 -5.04 -5.09 2.34
C ILE A 285 -4.12 -6.31 2.18
N HIS A 286 -4.40 -7.42 2.86
CA HIS A 286 -3.51 -8.61 2.83
C HIS A 286 -4.27 -9.94 2.82
N GLY A 287 -3.80 -10.87 1.99
CA GLY A 287 -4.38 -12.20 1.82
C GLY A 287 -3.94 -13.20 2.89
N THR A 288 -4.86 -13.99 3.45
CA THR A 288 -4.54 -14.91 4.57
C THR A 288 -3.73 -16.14 4.18
N VAL A 289 -3.53 -16.42 2.88
CA VAL A 289 -2.67 -17.51 2.38
C VAL A 289 -1.55 -16.97 1.48
N ASP A 290 -1.09 -15.75 1.75
CA ASP A 290 0.12 -15.22 1.13
C ASP A 290 1.34 -16.07 1.53
N HIS A 291 1.86 -16.84 0.57
CA HIS A 291 3.04 -17.69 0.72
C HIS A 291 4.36 -17.00 0.34
N VAL A 292 4.33 -15.70 0.01
CA VAL A 292 5.46 -14.89 -0.46
C VAL A 292 5.84 -13.84 0.60
N VAL A 293 4.84 -13.30 1.29
CA VAL A 293 4.93 -12.47 2.49
C VAL A 293 3.79 -12.89 3.44
N GLY A 294 4.10 -13.77 4.39
CA GLY A 294 3.11 -14.37 5.29
C GLY A 294 2.32 -13.33 6.09
N TYR A 295 1.01 -13.52 6.18
CA TYR A 295 0.13 -12.69 7.01
C TYR A 295 0.58 -12.67 8.48
N GLU A 296 0.99 -13.84 9.00
CA GLU A 296 1.60 -14.00 10.34
C GLU A 296 3.10 -13.65 10.39
N GLY A 297 3.62 -12.95 9.38
CA GLY A 297 5.03 -12.57 9.25
C GLY A 297 5.92 -13.75 8.85
N GLY A 298 7.23 -13.59 9.01
CA GLY A 298 8.18 -14.68 8.74
C GLY A 298 9.62 -14.22 8.58
N HIS A 299 10.43 -15.08 7.97
CA HIS A 299 11.81 -14.80 7.57
C HIS A 299 11.98 -15.06 6.08
N ARG A 300 12.65 -14.16 5.37
CA ARG A 300 12.93 -14.27 3.93
C ARG A 300 14.16 -13.43 3.58
N HIS A 301 14.95 -13.86 2.60
CA HIS A 301 16.21 -13.20 2.20
C HIS A 301 17.20 -12.99 3.38
N GLY A 302 17.20 -13.90 4.35
CA GLY A 302 18.12 -13.87 5.50
C GLY A 302 17.67 -13.02 6.70
N VAL A 303 16.54 -12.30 6.63
CA VAL A 303 16.06 -11.41 7.70
C VAL A 303 14.58 -11.65 8.04
N PRO A 304 14.11 -11.27 9.25
CA PRO A 304 12.69 -11.24 9.57
C PRO A 304 11.94 -10.11 8.83
N TYR A 305 10.63 -10.29 8.68
CA TYR A 305 9.66 -9.23 8.38
C TYR A 305 8.45 -9.35 9.34
N HIS A 306 7.82 -8.21 9.65
CA HIS A 306 6.70 -8.16 10.58
C HIS A 306 5.45 -8.84 10.02
N SER A 307 4.62 -9.37 10.92
CA SER A 307 3.27 -9.82 10.60
C SER A 307 2.32 -8.64 10.38
N VAL A 308 1.22 -8.87 9.66
CA VAL A 308 0.16 -7.88 9.46
C VAL A 308 -0.41 -7.41 10.81
N PRO A 309 -0.74 -8.29 11.79
CA PRO A 309 -1.13 -7.85 13.13
C PRO A 309 -0.07 -7.00 13.86
N HIS A 310 1.22 -7.32 13.72
CA HIS A 310 2.29 -6.55 14.37
C HIS A 310 2.45 -5.15 13.73
N TYR A 311 2.39 -5.08 12.40
CA TYR A 311 2.40 -3.80 11.68
C TYR A 311 1.21 -2.93 12.09
N LEU A 312 0.00 -3.48 12.06
CA LEU A 312 -1.22 -2.78 12.46
C LEU A 312 -1.21 -2.35 13.94
N ALA A 313 -0.63 -3.13 14.85
CA ALA A 313 -0.47 -2.72 16.25
C ALA A 313 0.43 -1.47 16.38
N ALA A 314 1.56 -1.44 15.67
CA ALA A 314 2.46 -0.28 15.67
C ALA A 314 1.84 0.94 14.97
N VAL A 315 1.11 0.75 13.87
CA VAL A 315 0.40 1.83 13.15
C VAL A 315 -0.73 2.40 14.00
N SER A 316 -1.59 1.57 14.57
CA SER A 316 -2.71 2.03 15.40
C SER A 316 -2.24 2.75 16.67
N GLN A 317 -1.12 2.32 17.27
CA GLN A 317 -0.46 3.07 18.34
C GLN A 317 0.06 4.45 17.85
N ARG A 318 0.77 4.51 16.71
CA ARG A 318 1.26 5.77 16.11
C ARG A 318 0.11 6.72 15.75
N ASN A 319 -1.02 6.17 15.32
CA ASN A 319 -2.23 6.89 14.93
C ASN A 319 -3.16 7.22 16.10
N GLY A 320 -2.76 6.93 17.35
CA GLY A 320 -3.50 7.31 18.55
C GLY A 320 -4.84 6.58 18.74
N CYS A 321 -5.02 5.41 18.13
CA CYS A 321 -6.22 4.59 18.30
C CYS A 321 -6.38 4.11 19.75
N ILE A 322 -7.62 3.95 20.21
CA ILE A 322 -7.87 3.34 21.52
C ILE A 322 -7.53 1.84 21.47
N PRO A 323 -6.96 1.24 22.53
CA PRO A 323 -6.51 -0.15 22.55
C PRO A 323 -7.67 -1.15 22.76
N GLU A 324 -8.77 -0.95 22.03
CA GLU A 324 -9.94 -1.81 22.01
C GLU A 324 -9.94 -2.71 20.77
N LYS A 325 -10.83 -3.70 20.73
CA LYS A 325 -11.00 -4.52 19.53
C LYS A 325 -11.55 -3.66 18.37
N PRO A 326 -10.93 -3.68 17.18
CA PRO A 326 -11.46 -3.02 15.99
C PRO A 326 -12.93 -3.40 15.70
N THR A 327 -13.69 -2.44 15.18
CA THR A 327 -15.02 -2.68 14.62
C THR A 327 -14.88 -3.55 13.36
N GLN A 328 -15.56 -4.69 13.31
CA GLN A 328 -15.44 -5.67 12.23
C GLN A 328 -16.68 -5.72 11.33
N LEU A 329 -16.47 -5.75 10.01
CA LEU A 329 -17.50 -5.94 8.98
C LEU A 329 -17.03 -7.03 8.00
N LYS A 330 -17.89 -7.99 7.66
CA LYS A 330 -17.58 -9.05 6.70
C LYS A 330 -18.43 -8.95 5.45
N ILE A 331 -17.78 -8.95 4.29
CA ILE A 331 -18.40 -8.88 2.96
C ILE A 331 -17.83 -10.03 2.12
N GLY A 332 -18.55 -11.16 2.09
CA GLY A 332 -18.05 -12.39 1.49
C GLY A 332 -16.74 -12.85 2.14
N ASP A 333 -15.70 -13.02 1.33
CA ASP A 333 -14.36 -13.43 1.77
C ASP A 333 -13.48 -12.26 2.27
N VAL A 334 -14.03 -11.05 2.41
CA VAL A 334 -13.32 -9.89 2.96
C VAL A 334 -13.78 -9.61 4.38
N GLU A 335 -12.84 -9.57 5.32
CA GLU A 335 -13.04 -9.06 6.68
C GLU A 335 -12.37 -7.69 6.81
N ILE A 336 -13.18 -6.65 6.99
CA ILE A 336 -12.76 -5.26 7.17
C ILE A 336 -12.72 -4.96 8.67
N GLU A 337 -11.57 -4.50 9.16
CA GLU A 337 -11.35 -4.13 10.56
C GLU A 337 -11.04 -2.64 10.64
N ARG A 338 -11.83 -1.90 11.43
CA ARG A 338 -11.69 -0.46 11.64
C ARG A 338 -11.20 -0.21 13.06
N PHE A 339 -10.02 0.39 13.21
CA PHE A 339 -9.52 0.72 14.53
C PHE A 339 -10.28 1.92 15.10
N ASN A 340 -10.66 1.84 16.37
CA ASN A 340 -11.56 2.82 16.98
C ASN A 340 -10.78 4.02 17.52
N GLY A 341 -11.42 5.19 17.59
CA GLY A 341 -10.92 6.36 18.34
C GLY A 341 -9.59 6.95 17.89
N CYS A 342 -9.10 6.62 16.69
CA CYS A 342 -7.82 7.09 16.17
C CYS A 342 -7.80 8.59 15.86
N ALA A 343 -6.64 9.23 16.04
CA ALA A 343 -6.36 10.57 15.52
C ALA A 343 -6.12 10.59 14.00
N ALA A 344 -5.78 9.44 13.40
CA ALA A 344 -5.76 9.22 11.96
C ALA A 344 -6.38 7.87 11.60
N GLU A 345 -7.22 7.83 10.56
CA GLU A 345 -8.01 6.65 10.22
C GLU A 345 -7.14 5.42 9.96
N THR A 346 -7.49 4.27 10.53
CA THR A 346 -6.74 3.03 10.35
C THR A 346 -7.71 1.88 10.02
N GLU A 347 -7.64 1.38 8.80
CA GLU A 347 -8.45 0.27 8.28
C GLU A 347 -7.56 -0.91 7.88
N HIS A 348 -8.07 -2.13 8.00
CA HIS A 348 -7.46 -3.35 7.48
C HIS A 348 -8.48 -4.19 6.72
N MET A 349 -8.12 -4.69 5.54
CA MET A 349 -8.91 -5.61 4.73
C MET A 349 -8.20 -6.97 4.66
N ARG A 350 -8.53 -7.85 5.59
CA ARG A 350 -8.12 -9.27 5.57
C ARG A 350 -8.91 -9.98 4.46
N VAL A 351 -8.23 -10.48 3.44
CA VAL A 351 -8.88 -11.25 2.36
C VAL A 351 -8.63 -12.74 2.53
N LEU A 352 -9.69 -13.49 2.81
CA LEU A 352 -9.64 -14.89 3.15
C LEU A 352 -9.33 -15.75 1.92
N GLY A 353 -8.40 -16.70 2.07
CA GLY A 353 -8.04 -17.64 0.99
C GLY A 353 -7.28 -17.01 -0.18
N GLN A 354 -6.87 -15.74 -0.07
CA GLN A 354 -6.08 -15.03 -1.07
C GLN A 354 -4.57 -15.10 -0.80
N GLY A 355 -3.78 -15.22 -1.87
CA GLY A 355 -2.31 -15.22 -1.84
C GLY A 355 -1.68 -13.85 -2.15
N HIS A 356 -0.43 -13.84 -2.61
CA HIS A 356 0.33 -12.63 -2.94
C HIS A 356 -0.11 -12.00 -4.27
N VAL A 357 -1.08 -11.10 -4.24
CA VAL A 357 -1.65 -10.46 -5.46
C VAL A 357 -1.98 -8.98 -5.26
N TRP A 358 -2.12 -8.26 -6.37
CA TRP A 358 -2.89 -7.00 -6.41
C TRP A 358 -4.35 -7.33 -6.73
N ASN A 359 -5.26 -6.92 -5.86
CA ASN A 359 -6.58 -7.53 -5.83
C ASN A 359 -7.53 -6.96 -6.90
N ARG A 360 -8.31 -7.86 -7.51
CA ARG A 360 -9.44 -7.53 -8.41
C ARG A 360 -10.81 -7.78 -7.77
N ALA A 361 -10.85 -8.68 -6.80
CA ALA A 361 -11.99 -8.94 -5.92
C ALA A 361 -11.42 -9.18 -4.50
N PRO A 362 -11.59 -8.24 -3.55
CA PRO A 362 -12.04 -6.85 -3.76
C PRO A 362 -11.08 -6.11 -4.71
N ASP A 363 -11.52 -5.04 -5.38
CA ASP A 363 -10.59 -4.23 -6.18
C ASP A 363 -9.71 -3.38 -5.25
N ALA A 364 -8.41 -3.68 -5.20
CA ALA A 364 -7.46 -2.99 -4.31
C ALA A 364 -7.24 -1.52 -4.70
N SER A 365 -7.37 -1.18 -5.99
CA SER A 365 -7.19 0.19 -6.46
C SER A 365 -8.39 1.07 -6.12
N ALA A 366 -9.61 0.53 -6.25
CA ALA A 366 -10.82 1.20 -5.80
C ALA A 366 -10.86 1.32 -4.27
N ALA A 367 -10.49 0.26 -3.53
CA ALA A 367 -10.41 0.31 -2.07
C ALA A 367 -9.39 1.35 -1.57
N ALA A 368 -8.18 1.34 -2.13
CA ALA A 368 -7.15 2.34 -1.82
C ALA A 368 -7.60 3.76 -2.19
N TRP A 369 -8.19 3.99 -3.36
CA TRP A 369 -8.66 5.32 -3.74
C TRP A 369 -9.79 5.83 -2.85
N ASN A 370 -10.78 4.98 -2.52
CA ASN A 370 -11.86 5.32 -1.61
C ASN A 370 -11.37 5.63 -0.18
N PHE A 371 -10.29 4.98 0.26
CA PHE A 371 -9.63 5.27 1.54
C PHE A 371 -8.84 6.58 1.50
N LEU A 372 -8.02 6.77 0.46
CA LEU A 372 -7.07 7.87 0.39
C LEU A 372 -7.73 9.20 0.04
N SER A 373 -8.64 9.22 -0.93
CA SER A 373 -9.24 10.47 -1.47
C SER A 373 -10.01 11.32 -0.46
N ARG A 374 -10.41 10.73 0.70
CA ARG A 374 -11.08 11.42 1.82
C ARG A 374 -10.14 12.04 2.86
N GLN A 375 -8.84 11.76 2.80
CA GLN A 375 -7.85 12.21 3.79
C GLN A 375 -7.22 13.57 3.42
N HIS A 376 -6.59 14.23 4.40
CA HIS A 376 -5.86 15.50 4.25
C HIS A 376 -4.84 15.68 5.39
N LEU A 377 -3.84 16.56 5.18
CA LEU A 377 -2.81 16.93 6.17
C LEU A 377 -3.25 17.98 7.21
#